data_AF-A0A388KWM4-F1
#
_entry.id   AF-A0A388KWM4-F1
#
_cell.length_a   1.000
_cell.length_b   1.000
_cell.length_c   1.000
_cell.angle_alpha   90.00
_cell.angle_beta   90.00
_cell.angle_gamma   90.00
#
_symmetry.space_group_name_H-M   'P 1'
#
loop_
_entity.id
_entity.type
_entity.pdbx_description
1 polymer ?
#
loop_
_entity_poly.entity_id
_entity_poly.type
_entity_poly.pdbx_seq_one_letter_code
_entity_poly.pdbx_strand_id
1 'polypeptide(L)'
;MIWAASCTVSGWEAAEGMLVTEGVDRLLSGRREEMERLLHLVRFPLMPRLLLTKLVNSSLASSIAALQRLLAEALDFVALGEEIPADSK
;
A
#
# COMPACT_ATOMS: atom_id res chain seq x y z
N MET A 1 -11.23 19.07 2.05
CA MET A 1 -11.76 17.76 1.60
C MET A 1 -10.93 16.68 2.27
N ILE A 2 -11.44 16.12 3.38
CA ILE A 2 -10.73 15.17 4.23
C ILE A 2 -11.07 13.76 3.71
N TRP A 3 -10.13 13.15 3.00
CA TRP A 3 -10.23 11.77 2.49
C TRP A 3 -9.86 10.73 3.56
N ALA A 4 -10.05 11.06 4.84
CA ALA A 4 -9.61 10.25 5.97
C ALA A 4 -10.74 9.50 6.70
N ALA A 5 -12.01 9.71 6.33
CA ALA A 5 -13.13 9.07 7.01
C ALA A 5 -13.70 7.93 6.15
N SER A 6 -13.46 6.69 6.59
CA SER A 6 -14.00 5.43 6.04
C SER A 6 -13.45 4.98 4.68
N CYS A 7 -12.14 4.74 4.60
CA CYS A 7 -11.69 3.57 3.84
C CYS A 7 -11.92 2.35 4.73
N THR A 8 -13.17 1.92 4.88
CA THR A 8 -13.43 0.62 5.50
C THR A 8 -12.75 -0.40 4.61
N VAL A 9 -11.79 -1.14 5.16
CA VAL A 9 -11.03 -2.19 4.48
C VAL A 9 -11.93 -3.39 4.11
N SER A 10 -13.25 -3.19 4.13
CA SER A 10 -14.29 -4.11 3.71
C SER A 10 -14.09 -4.45 2.23
N GLY A 11 -13.63 -5.67 1.97
CA GLY A 11 -13.35 -6.18 0.63
C GLY A 11 -11.88 -6.44 0.33
N TRP A 12 -10.95 -6.03 1.21
CA TRP A 12 -9.52 -6.33 1.03
C TRP A 12 -9.23 -7.83 1.00
N GLU A 13 -9.84 -8.60 1.90
CA GLU A 13 -9.66 -10.05 1.96
C GLU A 13 -10.18 -10.76 0.70
N ALA A 14 -11.28 -10.27 0.13
CA ALA A 14 -11.80 -10.77 -1.14
C ALA A 14 -10.87 -10.42 -2.32
N ALA A 15 -10.36 -9.18 -2.37
CA ALA A 15 -9.40 -8.74 -3.38
C ALA A 15 -8.07 -9.52 -3.29
N GLU A 16 -7.55 -9.73 -2.09
CA GLU A 16 -6.37 -10.55 -1.84
C GLU A 16 -6.60 -12.00 -2.27
N GLY A 17 -7.76 -12.57 -1.94
CA GLY A 17 -8.16 -13.90 -2.38
C GLY A 17 -8.17 -14.03 -3.91
N MET A 18 -8.64 -13.01 -4.63
CA MET A 18 -8.59 -12.99 -6.10
C MET A 18 -7.15 -12.91 -6.63
N LEU A 19 -6.29 -12.08 -6.04
CA LEU A 19 -4.89 -11.97 -6.45
C LEU A 19 -4.12 -13.28 -6.25
N VAL A 20 -4.40 -14.00 -5.16
CA VAL A 20 -3.82 -15.32 -4.87
C VAL A 20 -4.37 -16.38 -5.83
N THR A 21 -5.67 -16.33 -6.14
CA THR A 21 -6.33 -17.38 -6.95
C THR A 21 -6.04 -17.23 -8.45
N GLU A 22 -6.14 -16.01 -8.99
CA GLU A 22 -5.94 -15.76 -10.43
C GLU A 22 -4.47 -15.56 -10.80
N GLY A 23 -3.65 -15.17 -9.83
CA GLY A 23 -2.24 -14.85 -10.01
C GLY A 23 -2.05 -13.40 -10.45
N VAL A 24 -1.17 -12.70 -9.74
CA VAL A 24 -0.86 -11.28 -9.96
C VAL A 24 -0.42 -11.00 -11.41
N ASP A 25 0.41 -11.85 -12.00
CA ASP A 25 0.88 -11.68 -13.38
C ASP A 25 -0.24 -11.79 -14.42
N ARG A 26 -1.28 -12.59 -14.15
CA ARG A 26 -2.42 -12.76 -15.05
C ARG A 26 -3.34 -11.55 -15.00
N LEU A 27 -3.62 -11.05 -13.79
CA LEU A 27 -4.41 -9.83 -13.58
C LEU A 27 -3.73 -8.57 -14.13
N LEU A 28 -2.40 -8.52 -14.06
CA LEU A 28 -1.59 -7.40 -14.54
C LEU A 28 -1.07 -7.58 -15.96
N SER A 29 -1.52 -8.61 -16.68
CA SER A 29 -1.08 -8.87 -18.05
C SER A 29 -1.29 -7.62 -18.93
N GLY A 30 -0.19 -7.06 -19.42
CA GLY A 30 -0.18 -5.82 -20.20
C GLY A 30 -0.30 -4.50 -19.41
N ARG A 31 -0.50 -4.53 -18.09
CA ARG A 31 -0.64 -3.33 -17.23
C ARG A 31 0.47 -3.19 -16.19
N ARG A 32 1.35 -4.18 -16.06
CA ARG A 32 2.43 -4.17 -15.06
C ARG A 32 3.36 -2.95 -15.20
N GLU A 33 3.86 -2.69 -16.40
CA GLU A 33 4.76 -1.54 -16.64
C GLU A 33 4.07 -0.20 -16.38
N GLU A 34 2.83 -0.06 -16.83
CA GLU A 34 2.00 1.14 -16.58
C GLU A 34 1.83 1.35 -15.07
N MET A 35 1.48 0.29 -14.35
CA MET A 35 1.31 0.35 -12.92
C MET A 35 2.60 0.72 -12.20
N GLU A 36 3.74 0.09 -12.54
CA GLU A 36 5.05 0.43 -11.96
C GLU A 36 5.41 1.90 -12.19
N ARG A 37 5.10 2.47 -13.36
CA ARG A 37 5.27 3.91 -13.62
C ARG A 37 4.37 4.78 -12.73
N LEU A 38 3.12 4.36 -12.53
CA LEU A 38 2.13 5.08 -11.74
C LEU A 38 2.35 4.95 -10.23
N LEU A 39 3.07 3.92 -9.76
CA LEU A 39 3.33 3.71 -8.33
C LEU A 39 3.99 4.92 -7.67
N HIS A 40 4.88 5.61 -8.38
CA HIS A 40 5.57 6.79 -7.85
C HIS A 40 4.65 8.00 -7.63
N LEU A 41 3.47 8.02 -8.25
CA LEU A 41 2.48 9.09 -8.05
C LEU A 41 1.64 8.87 -6.79
N VAL A 42 1.65 7.65 -6.24
CA VAL A 42 0.89 7.29 -5.05
C VAL A 42 1.62 7.77 -3.81
N ARG A 43 0.93 8.56 -2.98
CA ARG A 43 1.48 9.07 -1.71
C ARG A 43 1.26 8.08 -0.58
N PHE A 44 1.97 6.95 -0.63
CA PHE A 44 1.91 5.91 0.39
C PHE A 44 2.09 6.42 1.83
N PRO A 45 3.03 7.34 2.14
CA PRO A 45 3.23 7.81 3.52
C PRO A 45 2.04 8.54 4.15
N LEU A 46 1.04 8.95 3.35
CA LEU A 46 -0.18 9.60 3.84
C LEU A 46 -1.34 8.61 4.06
N MET A 47 -1.15 7.33 3.74
CA MET A 47 -2.18 6.31 3.92
C MET A 47 -2.22 5.84 5.39
N PRO A 48 -3.38 5.33 5.87
CA PRO A 48 -3.47 4.75 7.19
C PRO A 48 -2.50 3.58 7.36
N ARG A 49 -1.80 3.52 8.50
CA ARG A 49 -0.84 2.45 8.82
C ARG A 49 -1.42 1.05 8.63
N LEU A 50 -2.66 0.83 9.06
CA LEU A 50 -3.37 -0.45 8.90
C LEU A 50 -3.46 -0.88 7.42
N LEU A 51 -3.69 0.07 6.51
CA LEU A 51 -3.76 -0.21 5.09
C LEU A 51 -2.38 -0.52 4.51
N LEU A 52 -1.34 0.24 4.92
CA LEU A 52 0.04 0.01 4.51
C LEU A 52 0.54 -1.37 4.96
N THR A 53 0.23 -1.78 6.20
CA THR A 53 0.58 -3.10 6.72
C THR A 53 -0.14 -4.23 5.97
N LYS A 54 -1.39 -4.01 5.52
CA LYS A 54 -2.09 -5.00 4.68
C LYS A 54 -1.50 -5.07 3.28
N LEU A 55 -1.19 -3.92 2.68
CA LEU A 55 -0.57 -3.82 1.35
C LEU A 55 0.82 -4.46 1.31
N VAL A 56 1.68 -4.21 2.29
CA VAL A 56 3.06 -4.74 2.28
C VAL A 56 3.09 -6.26 2.38
N ASN A 57 2.09 -6.85 3.02
CA ASN A 57 1.93 -8.30 3.17
C ASN A 57 1.11 -8.94 2.04
N SER A 58 0.69 -8.16 1.04
CA SER A 58 -0.12 -8.66 -0.08
C SER A 58 0.71 -9.43 -1.09
N SER A 59 0.04 -10.33 -1.81
CA SER A 59 0.61 -10.97 -2.99
C SER A 59 1.05 -9.95 -4.04
N LEU A 60 0.33 -8.83 -4.16
CA LEU A 60 0.67 -7.74 -5.08
C LEU A 60 2.05 -7.12 -4.76
N ALA A 61 2.31 -6.81 -3.49
CA ALA A 61 3.60 -6.28 -3.05
C ALA A 61 4.72 -7.30 -3.25
N SER A 62 4.45 -8.59 -2.99
CA SER A 62 5.43 -9.66 -3.20
C SER A 62 5.83 -9.84 -4.67
N SER A 63 4.93 -9.53 -5.60
CA SER A 63 5.18 -9.66 -7.05
C SER A 63 5.84 -8.43 -7.66
N ILE A 64 5.87 -7.28 -6.97
CA ILE A 64 6.34 -6.00 -7.52
C ILE A 64 7.34 -5.36 -6.56
N ALA A 65 8.63 -5.56 -6.84
CA ALA A 65 9.71 -5.09 -5.97
C ALA A 65 9.68 -3.58 -5.71
N ALA A 66 9.30 -2.77 -6.71
CA ALA A 66 9.16 -1.32 -6.54
C ALA A 66 8.06 -0.95 -5.53
N LEU A 67 6.92 -1.65 -5.58
CA LEU A 67 5.82 -1.45 -4.63
C LEU A 67 6.25 -1.83 -3.21
N GLN A 68 6.93 -2.97 -3.04
CA GLN A 68 7.40 -3.42 -1.74
C GLN A 68 8.33 -2.39 -1.09
N ARG A 69 9.26 -1.81 -1.85
CA ARG A 69 10.17 -0.76 -1.36
C ARG A 69 9.43 0.50 -0.94
N LEU A 70 8.51 0.99 -1.77
CA LEU A 70 7.72 2.20 -1.47
C LEU A 70 6.84 2.01 -0.22
N LEU A 71 6.27 0.82 -0.03
CA LEU A 71 5.46 0.51 1.16
C LEU A 71 6.30 0.40 2.43
N ALA A 72 7.51 -0.18 2.34
CA ALA A 72 8.45 -0.21 3.47
C ALA A 72 8.87 1.20 3.89
N GLU A 73 9.28 2.04 2.92
CA GLU A 73 9.63 3.44 3.18
C GLU A 73 8.47 4.24 3.78
N ALA A 74 7.24 3.99 3.31
CA ALA A 74 6.05 4.63 3.86
C ALA A 74 5.75 4.20 5.30
N LEU A 75 5.96 2.91 5.63
CA LEU A 75 5.81 2.42 7.01
C LEU A 75 6.87 3.03 7.94
N ASP A 76 8.12 3.12 7.48
CA ASP A 76 9.20 3.77 8.23
C ASP A 76 8.89 5.26 8.47
N PHE A 77 8.37 5.96 7.46
CA PHE A 77 7.96 7.35 7.60
C PHE A 77 6.82 7.52 8.62
N VAL A 78 5.80 6.66 8.56
CA VAL A 78 4.69 6.73 9.51
C VAL A 78 5.17 6.41 10.93
N ALA A 79 6.07 5.45 11.10
CA ALA A 79 6.67 5.13 12.40
C ALA A 79 7.45 6.32 12.99
N LEU A 80 8.26 7.02 12.17
CA LEU A 80 8.96 8.23 12.59
C LEU A 80 7.99 9.34 13.02
N GLY A 81 6.86 9.48 12.34
CA GLY A 81 5.81 10.43 12.69
C GLY A 81 5.08 10.12 14.00
N GLU A 82 5.06 8.84 14.42
CA GLU A 82 4.50 8.40 15.71
C GLU A 82 5.50 8.61 16.87
N GLU A 83 6.81 8.62 16.61
CA GLU A 83 7.85 8.77 17.64
C GLU A 83 8.16 10.21 18.04
N ILE A 84 7.78 11.22 17.24
CA ILE A 84 7.95 12.63 17.61
C ILE A 84 6.91 12.95 18.71
N PRO A 85 7.32 13.21 19.97
CA PRO A 85 6.39 13.59 21.01
C PRO A 85 5.75 14.93 20.61
N ALA A 86 4.44 15.02 20.72
CA ALA A 86 3.69 16.27 20.49
C ALA A 86 4.03 17.39 21.51
N ASP A 87 4.96 17.15 22.44
CA ASP A 87 5.45 18.13 23.40
C ASP A 87 6.75 18.77 22.90
N SER A 88 6.59 19.75 22.01
CA SER A 88 7.52 20.88 21.93
C SER A 88 6.66 22.13 21.88
N LYS A 89 6.14 22.49 23.05
CA LYS A 89 5.56 23.80 23.36
C LYS A 89 6.48 24.53 24.32
#